data_AF-A0A317W566-F1
#
_entry.id   AF-A0A317W566-F1
#
_cell.length_a   1.000
_cell.length_b   1.000
_cell.length_c   1.000
_cell.angle_alpha   90.00
_cell.angle_beta   90.00
_cell.angle_gamma   90.00
#
_symmetry.space_group_name_H-M   'P 1'
#
loop_
_entity.id
_entity.type
_entity.pdbx_description
1 polymer ?
#
loop_
_entity_poly.entity_id
_entity_poly.type
_entity_poly.pdbx_seq_one_letter_code
_entity_poly.pdbx_strand_id
1 'polypeptide(L)'
;MQASGSESSLEQAPQVCRACKIRKRKCNKALPKCSSCAKRNVVCDYTSPERTGYSEQAFASNPWAPPAQSIDFPTMLFLDPGLLQQGQVEIAQAVTPIPTHILHMLGDIEDIRATACKFFEHIHTWMPFISKKRFHELSLRPSFHSRPDVCMLLLYLKLITVLPPP
;
A
#
# COMPACT_ATOMS: atom_id res chain seq x y z
N MET A 1 17.76 -66.34 4.56
CA MET A 1 16.71 -65.70 5.40
C MET A 1 16.20 -64.49 4.64
N GLN A 2 15.04 -64.61 4.00
CA GLN A 2 14.34 -63.49 3.36
C GLN A 2 13.54 -62.74 4.42
N ALA A 3 13.62 -61.42 4.41
CA ALA A 3 12.60 -60.53 4.98
C ALA A 3 12.13 -59.61 3.85
N SER A 4 10.94 -59.93 3.36
CA SER A 4 10.11 -59.18 2.44
C SER A 4 9.73 -57.81 3.00
N GLY A 5 10.02 -56.74 2.27
CA GLY A 5 9.52 -55.39 2.51
C GLY A 5 8.84 -54.86 1.25
N SER A 6 7.56 -55.14 1.10
CA SER A 6 6.68 -54.58 0.08
C SER A 6 6.44 -53.09 0.37
N GLU A 7 7.04 -52.18 -0.39
CA GLU A 7 6.60 -50.78 -0.43
C GLU A 7 5.91 -50.50 -1.76
N SER A 8 4.60 -50.73 -1.73
CA SER A 8 3.63 -50.31 -2.74
C SER A 8 3.86 -48.86 -3.16
N SER A 9 3.96 -48.62 -4.47
CA SER A 9 3.90 -47.31 -5.12
C SER A 9 2.60 -46.58 -4.74
N LEU A 10 2.58 -45.92 -3.58
CA LEU A 10 1.48 -45.09 -3.12
C LEU A 10 1.41 -43.85 -4.02
N GLU A 11 0.32 -43.68 -4.74
CA GLU A 11 0.07 -42.50 -5.58
C GLU A 11 0.26 -41.22 -4.74
N GLN A 12 1.31 -40.46 -5.06
CA GLN A 12 1.60 -39.19 -4.41
C GLN A 12 0.94 -38.06 -5.19
N ALA A 13 0.34 -37.11 -4.47
CA ALA A 13 -0.15 -35.89 -5.05
C ALA A 13 1.02 -35.05 -5.60
N PRO A 14 0.83 -34.28 -6.70
CA PRO A 14 1.89 -33.42 -7.24
C PRO A 14 2.29 -32.30 -6.26
N GLN A 15 1.33 -31.79 -5.48
CA GLN A 15 1.53 -30.70 -4.53
C GLN A 15 1.37 -31.11 -3.07
N VAL A 16 1.90 -30.27 -2.18
CA VAL A 16 1.61 -30.30 -0.74
C VAL A 16 0.13 -29.95 -0.53
N CYS A 17 -0.59 -30.70 0.32
CA CYS A 17 -2.00 -30.40 0.60
C CYS A 17 -2.19 -29.02 1.26
N ARG A 18 -3.36 -28.41 1.06
CA ARG A 18 -3.68 -27.07 1.56
C ARG A 18 -3.51 -26.95 3.08
N ALA A 19 -3.93 -27.98 3.82
CA ALA A 19 -3.82 -28.05 5.28
C ALA A 19 -2.37 -28.02 5.79
N CYS A 20 -1.44 -28.69 5.11
CA CYS A 20 -0.02 -28.67 5.47
C CYS A 20 0.68 -27.40 4.99
N LYS A 21 0.27 -26.85 3.84
CA LYS A 21 0.77 -25.57 3.31
C LYS A 21 0.47 -24.41 4.26
N ILE A 22 -0.77 -24.29 4.74
CA ILE A 22 -1.20 -23.26 5.72
C ILE A 22 -0.46 -23.42 7.05
N ARG A 23 -0.35 -24.66 7.56
CA ARG A 23 0.29 -24.93 8.86
C ARG A 23 1.82 -24.99 8.83
N LYS A 24 2.44 -24.82 7.65
CA LYS A 24 3.89 -24.92 7.42
C LYS A 24 4.52 -26.19 8.03
N ARG A 25 3.92 -27.36 7.78
CA ARG A 25 4.42 -28.67 8.29
C ARG A 25 4.80 -29.60 7.12
N LYS A 26 5.64 -30.61 7.41
CA LYS A 26 6.02 -31.65 6.45
C LYS A 26 4.78 -32.43 5.97
N CYS A 27 4.62 -32.53 4.65
CA CYS A 27 3.58 -33.29 3.97
C CYS A 27 4.23 -34.39 3.15
N ASN A 28 3.82 -35.64 3.36
CA ASN A 28 4.28 -36.78 2.57
C ASN A 28 3.51 -36.98 1.27
N LYS A 29 2.55 -36.09 0.96
CA LYS A 29 1.77 -36.07 -0.29
C LYS A 29 0.98 -37.35 -0.61
N ALA A 30 0.84 -38.29 0.32
CA ALA A 30 0.06 -39.51 0.08
C ALA A 30 -1.41 -39.19 -0.26
N LEU A 31 -1.96 -39.89 -1.25
CA LEU A 31 -3.39 -39.88 -1.58
C LEU A 31 -4.11 -41.03 -0.83
N PRO A 32 -5.40 -40.86 -0.46
CA PRO A 32 -6.21 -39.64 -0.57
C PRO A 32 -5.93 -38.61 0.54
N LYS A 33 -5.25 -38.99 1.63
CA LYS A 33 -4.89 -38.09 2.74
C LYS A 33 -3.41 -38.26 3.11
N CYS A 34 -2.72 -37.14 3.34
CA CYS A 34 -1.35 -37.19 3.86
C CYS A 34 -1.33 -37.69 5.32
N SER A 35 -0.24 -38.33 5.74
CA SER A 35 -0.12 -38.94 7.08
C SER A 35 -0.27 -37.90 8.20
N SER A 36 0.18 -36.67 7.96
CA SER A 36 0.04 -35.56 8.92
C SER A 36 -1.42 -35.16 9.13
N CYS A 37 -2.24 -35.15 8.07
CA CYS A 37 -3.66 -34.83 8.15
C CYS A 37 -4.47 -36.01 8.70
N ALA A 38 -4.11 -37.24 8.32
CA ALA A 38 -4.74 -38.46 8.83
C ALA A 38 -4.57 -38.58 10.36
N LYS A 39 -3.35 -38.42 10.88
CA LYS A 39 -3.08 -38.49 12.33
C LYS A 39 -3.81 -37.43 13.16
N ARG A 40 -4.08 -36.27 12.57
CA ARG A 40 -4.74 -35.14 13.27
C ARG A 40 -6.24 -35.07 13.01
N ASN A 41 -6.77 -36.01 12.24
CA ASN A 41 -8.15 -36.03 11.77
C ASN A 41 -8.59 -34.68 11.14
N VAL A 42 -7.73 -34.10 10.29
CA VAL A 42 -8.04 -32.85 9.57
C VAL A 42 -8.32 -33.16 8.11
N VAL A 43 -9.21 -32.37 7.49
CA VAL A 43 -9.48 -32.42 6.05
C VAL A 43 -8.18 -32.21 5.26
N CYS A 44 -7.82 -33.22 4.46
CA CYS A 44 -6.69 -33.17 3.54
C CYS A 44 -7.23 -32.88 2.15
N ASP A 45 -6.86 -31.73 1.60
CA ASP A 45 -7.34 -31.26 0.31
C ASP A 45 -6.15 -30.91 -0.60
N TYR A 46 -6.15 -31.49 -1.79
CA TYR A 46 -5.15 -31.29 -2.83
C TYR A 46 -5.69 -30.52 -4.04
N THR A 47 -6.96 -30.05 -4.03
CA THR A 47 -7.48 -29.21 -5.12
C THR A 47 -6.57 -27.99 -5.31
N SER A 48 -6.02 -27.86 -6.51
CA SER A 48 -5.30 -26.65 -6.90
C SER A 48 -6.33 -25.55 -7.09
N PRO A 49 -6.06 -24.31 -6.66
CA PRO A 49 -6.63 -23.19 -7.39
C PRO A 49 -5.99 -23.26 -8.78
N GLU A 50 -6.68 -23.88 -9.74
CA GLU A 50 -6.32 -23.63 -11.14
C GLU A 50 -6.34 -22.12 -11.35
N ARG A 51 -5.39 -21.65 -12.14
CA ARG A 51 -5.35 -20.28 -12.64
C ARG A 51 -6.63 -20.11 -13.47
N THR A 52 -7.70 -19.67 -12.84
CA THR A 52 -8.90 -19.20 -13.53
C THR A 52 -8.47 -17.95 -14.28
N GLY A 53 -8.23 -18.14 -15.57
CA GLY A 53 -8.30 -17.06 -16.54
C GLY A 53 -9.62 -16.33 -16.31
N TYR A 54 -9.53 -15.00 -16.36
CA TYR A 54 -10.64 -14.07 -16.33
C TYR A 54 -11.77 -14.57 -17.22
N SER A 55 -12.79 -15.14 -16.60
CA SER A 55 -14.14 -15.19 -17.13
C SER A 55 -14.98 -14.40 -16.13
N GLU A 56 -15.21 -13.14 -16.50
CA GLU A 56 -16.31 -12.35 -15.98
C GLU A 56 -17.60 -13.16 -16.17
N GLN A 57 -18.07 -13.82 -15.11
CA GLN A 57 -19.49 -14.17 -14.87
C GLN A 57 -19.59 -15.21 -13.74
N ALA A 58 -19.55 -14.73 -12.50
CA ALA A 58 -20.33 -15.28 -11.39
C ALA A 58 -20.15 -14.39 -10.13
N PHE A 59 -20.73 -13.20 -10.15
CA PHE A 59 -21.13 -12.53 -8.91
C PHE A 59 -22.35 -13.28 -8.34
N ALA A 60 -22.11 -14.49 -7.81
CA ALA A 60 -23.09 -15.21 -7.03
C ALA A 60 -22.63 -15.20 -5.58
N SER A 61 -23.13 -14.19 -4.85
CA SER A 61 -23.45 -14.21 -3.42
C SER A 61 -22.63 -15.18 -2.56
N ASN A 62 -21.47 -14.72 -2.08
CA ASN A 62 -20.83 -15.33 -0.92
C ASN A 62 -21.13 -14.45 0.31
N PRO A 63 -21.99 -14.89 1.27
CA PRO A 63 -22.35 -14.11 2.47
C PRO A 63 -21.19 -13.87 3.44
N TRP A 64 -20.05 -14.52 3.22
CA TRP A 64 -18.83 -14.45 4.03
C TRP A 64 -17.63 -13.89 3.27
N ALA A 65 -17.84 -13.14 2.19
CA ALA A 65 -16.76 -12.32 1.66
C ALA A 65 -16.44 -11.25 2.72
N PRO A 66 -15.21 -11.20 3.29
CA PRO A 66 -14.83 -10.02 4.06
C PRO A 66 -15.05 -8.80 3.15
N PRO A 67 -15.55 -7.66 3.67
CA PRO A 67 -15.70 -6.48 2.84
C PRO A 67 -14.36 -6.27 2.15
N ALA A 68 -14.37 -6.03 0.84
CA ALA A 68 -13.17 -5.70 0.11
C ALA A 68 -12.62 -4.40 0.72
N GLN A 69 -11.76 -4.54 1.72
CA GLN A 69 -11.09 -3.41 2.35
C GLN A 69 -10.10 -2.94 1.31
N SER A 70 -10.42 -1.82 0.66
CA SER A 70 -9.47 -1.09 -0.17
C SER A 70 -8.24 -0.82 0.71
N ILE A 71 -7.11 -1.45 0.38
CA ILE A 71 -5.85 -1.18 1.07
C ILE A 71 -5.52 0.29 0.76
N ASP A 72 -5.35 1.09 1.80
CA ASP A 72 -5.02 2.50 1.65
C ASP A 72 -3.61 2.67 1.10
N PHE A 73 -3.39 3.78 0.38
CA PHE A 73 -2.11 4.08 -0.27
C PHE A 73 -0.89 3.94 0.64
N PRO A 74 -0.89 4.43 1.89
CA PRO A 74 0.25 4.27 2.80
C PRO A 74 0.58 2.80 3.06
N THR A 75 -0.44 1.95 3.23
CA THR A 75 -0.26 0.52 3.46
C THR A 75 0.24 -0.19 2.20
N MET A 76 -0.26 0.17 1.02
CA MET A 76 0.27 -0.37 -0.24
C MET A 76 1.74 0.04 -0.46
N LEU A 77 2.07 1.32 -0.21
CA LEU A 77 3.44 1.85 -0.34
C LEU A 77 4.42 1.19 0.63
N PHE A 78 3.97 0.88 1.84
CA PHE A 78 4.79 0.18 2.84
C PHE A 78 5.02 -1.29 2.49
N LEU A 79 3.98 -1.98 2.01
CA LEU A 79 4.07 -3.42 1.72
C LEU A 79 4.83 -3.72 0.43
N ASP A 80 4.67 -2.90 -0.62
CA ASP A 80 5.37 -3.08 -1.89
C ASP A 80 5.56 -1.73 -2.63
N PRO A 81 6.72 -1.08 -2.47
CA PRO A 81 7.02 0.16 -3.20
C PRO A 81 7.22 -0.05 -4.71
N GLY A 82 7.43 -1.28 -5.19
CA GLY A 82 7.60 -1.61 -6.60
C GLY A 82 6.30 -1.45 -7.41
N LEU A 83 5.14 -1.70 -6.78
CA LEU A 83 3.82 -1.53 -7.40
C LEU A 83 3.57 -0.10 -7.90
N LEU A 84 4.15 0.90 -7.22
CA LEU A 84 4.05 2.31 -7.59
C LEU A 84 4.90 2.64 -8.81
N GLN A 85 6.09 2.04 -8.93
CA GLN A 85 6.95 2.21 -10.10
C GLN A 85 6.34 1.59 -11.35
N GLN A 86 5.54 0.54 -11.19
CA GLN A 86 4.85 -0.15 -12.27
C GLN A 86 3.50 0.48 -12.64
N GLY A 87 3.09 1.56 -11.95
CA GLY A 87 1.90 2.35 -12.30
C GLY A 87 0.57 1.66 -12.07
N GLN A 88 0.53 0.56 -11.31
CA GLN A 88 -0.69 -0.22 -11.08
C GLN A 88 -1.60 0.33 -9.97
N VAL A 89 -1.25 1.48 -9.40
CA VAL A 89 -1.99 2.11 -8.30
C VAL A 89 -2.41 3.52 -8.72
N GLU A 90 -3.67 3.67 -9.12
CA GLU A 90 -4.30 4.99 -9.18
C GLU A 90 -4.56 5.43 -7.74
N ILE A 91 -3.75 6.38 -7.26
CA ILE A 91 -3.98 7.04 -6.00
C ILE A 91 -5.29 7.81 -6.18
N ALA A 92 -6.36 7.37 -5.52
CA ALA A 92 -7.59 8.15 -5.42
C ALA A 92 -7.26 9.43 -4.65
N GLN A 93 -6.87 10.47 -5.39
CA GLN A 93 -6.59 11.76 -4.83
C GLN A 93 -7.95 12.31 -4.40
N ALA A 94 -8.25 12.24 -3.10
CA ALA A 94 -9.41 12.91 -2.54
C ALA A 94 -9.17 14.42 -2.73
N VAL A 95 -9.57 14.97 -3.87
CA VAL A 95 -9.47 16.39 -4.17
C VAL A 95 -10.59 17.07 -3.41
N THR A 96 -10.38 17.28 -2.11
CA THR A 96 -11.23 18.21 -1.36
C THR A 96 -10.96 19.61 -1.91
N PRO A 97 -11.98 20.35 -2.36
CA PRO A 97 -11.78 21.71 -2.84
C PRO A 97 -11.21 22.55 -1.70
N ILE A 98 -10.14 23.29 -1.98
CA ILE A 98 -9.48 24.13 -1.00
C ILE A 98 -10.45 25.26 -0.61
N PRO A 99 -10.78 25.42 0.68
CA PRO A 99 -11.65 26.51 1.11
C PRO A 99 -11.05 27.87 0.73
N THR A 100 -11.88 28.79 0.23
CA THR A 100 -11.44 30.12 -0.24
C THR A 100 -10.75 30.94 0.83
N HIS A 101 -11.14 30.79 2.10
CA HIS A 101 -10.49 31.48 3.22
C HIS A 101 -9.02 31.08 3.39
N ILE A 102 -8.63 29.84 3.05
CA ILE A 102 -7.23 29.38 3.08
C ILE A 102 -6.41 30.11 2.03
N LEU A 103 -6.97 30.29 0.83
CA LEU A 103 -6.30 31.01 -0.25
C LEU A 103 -6.09 32.48 0.12
N HIS A 104 -7.12 33.12 0.71
CA HIS A 104 -6.97 34.48 1.23
C HIS A 104 -5.93 34.58 2.36
N MET A 105 -5.85 33.58 3.25
CA MET A 105 -4.82 33.57 4.31
C MET A 105 -3.41 33.40 3.77
N LEU A 106 -3.23 32.66 2.66
CA LEU A 106 -1.94 32.51 1.99
C LEU A 106 -1.40 33.87 1.51
N GLY A 107 -2.30 34.72 1.02
CA GLY A 107 -1.97 36.04 0.46
C GLY A 107 -1.46 35.92 -0.97
N ASP A 108 -0.86 37.01 -1.45
CA ASP A 108 -0.37 37.08 -2.83
C ASP A 108 1.00 36.40 -2.99
N ILE A 109 1.48 36.31 -4.23
CA ILE A 109 2.81 35.74 -4.54
C ILE A 109 3.95 36.46 -3.80
N GLU A 110 3.77 37.74 -3.50
CA GLU A 110 4.69 38.57 -2.74
C GLU A 110 4.80 38.11 -1.27
N ASP A 111 3.66 37.85 -0.62
CA ASP A 111 3.59 37.35 0.75
C ASP A 111 4.21 35.95 0.86
N ILE A 112 3.90 35.10 -0.13
CA ILE A 112 4.48 33.75 -0.24
C ILE A 112 5.99 33.83 -0.38
N ARG A 113 6.50 34.72 -1.24
CA ARG A 113 7.94 34.90 -1.43
C ARG A 113 8.62 35.42 -0.17
N ALA A 114 8.03 36.41 0.50
CA ALA A 114 8.56 36.95 1.75
C ALA A 114 8.63 35.87 2.85
N THR A 115 7.57 35.06 2.98
CA THR A 115 7.48 33.92 3.89
C THR A 115 8.58 32.89 3.58
N ALA A 116 8.75 32.56 2.30
CA ALA A 116 9.78 31.62 1.85
C ALA A 116 11.20 32.14 2.13
N CYS A 117 11.49 33.42 1.88
CA CYS A 117 12.78 34.01 2.21
C CYS A 117 13.10 33.85 3.70
N LYS A 118 12.16 34.20 4.59
CA LYS A 118 12.32 34.03 6.04
C LYS A 118 12.64 32.57 6.40
N PHE A 119 11.92 31.62 5.83
CA PHE A 119 12.19 30.19 6.05
C PHE A 119 13.61 29.79 5.59
N PHE A 120 13.99 30.14 4.36
CA PHE A 120 15.28 29.74 3.78
C PHE A 120 16.49 30.42 4.43
N GLU A 121 16.29 31.60 5.01
CA GLU A 121 17.33 32.32 5.74
C GLU A 121 17.47 31.84 7.19
N HIS A 122 16.37 31.48 7.86
CA HIS A 122 16.39 31.19 9.30
C HIS A 122 16.23 29.71 9.63
N ILE A 123 15.17 29.06 9.13
CA ILE A 123 14.84 27.68 9.53
C ILE A 123 15.66 26.67 8.73
N HIS A 124 15.83 26.93 7.45
CA HIS A 124 16.53 26.02 6.54
C HIS A 124 18.01 25.83 6.90
N THR A 125 18.64 26.79 7.58
CA THR A 125 20.05 26.70 8.00
C THR A 125 20.28 25.61 9.05
N TRP A 126 19.31 25.37 9.93
CA TRP A 126 19.39 24.32 10.95
C TRP A 126 18.46 23.13 10.67
N MET A 127 17.48 23.28 9.77
CA MET A 127 16.52 22.23 9.37
C MET A 127 16.24 22.27 7.86
N PRO A 128 17.12 21.71 7.00
CA PRO A 128 16.96 21.75 5.55
C PRO A 128 16.04 20.63 5.03
N PHE A 129 14.74 20.71 5.32
CA PHE A 129 13.76 19.69 4.87
C PHE A 129 13.01 20.05 3.57
N ILE A 130 13.11 21.29 3.09
CA ILE A 130 12.53 21.76 1.83
C ILE A 130 13.66 22.14 0.86
N SER A 131 13.64 21.61 -0.36
CA SER A 131 14.59 22.01 -1.40
C SER A 131 14.23 23.39 -1.98
N LYS A 132 15.17 24.34 -1.89
CA LYS A 132 14.99 25.72 -2.40
C LYS A 132 14.65 25.76 -3.89
N LYS A 133 15.37 24.99 -4.71
CA LYS A 133 15.12 24.90 -6.16
C LYS A 133 13.70 24.40 -6.46
N ARG A 134 13.32 23.27 -5.86
CA ARG A 134 11.99 22.68 -6.07
C ARG A 134 10.87 23.58 -5.57
N PHE A 135 11.11 24.30 -4.47
CA PHE A 135 10.16 25.26 -3.94
C PHE A 135 9.91 26.42 -4.92
N HIS A 136 10.97 27.04 -5.45
CA HIS A 136 10.83 28.11 -6.43
C HIS A 136 10.07 27.65 -7.69
N GLU A 137 10.42 26.48 -8.22
CA GLU A 137 9.71 25.86 -9.36
C GLU A 137 8.24 25.58 -9.05
N LEU A 138 7.89 25.29 -7.79
CA LEU A 138 6.54 25.02 -7.34
C LEU A 138 5.73 26.32 -7.18
N SER A 139 6.32 27.36 -6.58
CA SER A 139 5.68 28.66 -6.37
C SER A 139 5.48 29.46 -7.67
N LEU A 140 6.32 29.23 -8.69
CA LEU A 140 6.18 29.87 -10.01
C LEU A 140 5.10 29.22 -10.89
N ARG A 141 4.52 28.08 -10.48
CA ARG A 141 3.45 27.42 -11.25
C ARG A 141 2.13 28.18 -11.07
N PRO A 142 1.46 28.62 -12.15
CA PRO A 142 0.21 29.40 -12.08
C PRO A 142 -0.91 28.70 -11.29
N SER A 143 -0.88 27.37 -11.26
CA SER A 143 -1.92 26.50 -10.69
C SER A 143 -1.65 26.03 -9.26
N PHE A 144 -0.76 26.69 -8.51
CA PHE A 144 -0.51 26.28 -7.11
C PHE A 144 -1.78 26.34 -6.24
N HIS A 145 -2.71 27.24 -6.55
CA HIS A 145 -4.02 27.37 -5.89
C HIS A 145 -4.93 26.14 -6.09
N SER A 146 -4.67 25.30 -7.09
CA SER A 146 -5.47 24.09 -7.37
C SER A 146 -4.92 22.85 -6.67
N ARG A 147 -3.81 22.99 -5.95
CA ARG A 147 -3.04 21.88 -5.40
C ARG A 147 -3.04 21.92 -3.86
N PRO A 148 -3.84 21.07 -3.18
CA PRO A 148 -4.00 21.15 -1.73
C PRO A 148 -2.70 20.85 -0.99
N ASP A 149 -1.85 19.97 -1.52
CA ASP A 149 -0.52 19.68 -1.02
C ASP A 149 0.37 20.93 -0.97
N VAL A 150 0.30 21.76 -2.00
CA VAL A 150 1.08 23.00 -2.09
C VAL A 150 0.53 24.06 -1.15
N CYS A 151 -0.79 24.23 -1.12
CA CYS A 151 -1.43 25.16 -0.18
C CYS A 151 -1.11 24.81 1.27
N MET A 152 -1.13 23.51 1.62
CA MET A 152 -0.75 23.05 2.96
C MET A 152 0.71 23.37 3.27
N LEU A 153 1.64 23.10 2.34
CA LEU A 153 3.06 23.44 2.53
C LEU A 153 3.26 24.93 2.79
N LEU A 154 2.58 25.79 2.01
CA LEU A 154 2.65 27.25 2.16
C LEU A 154 2.06 27.73 3.48
N LEU A 155 0.95 27.14 3.94
CA LEU A 155 0.39 27.41 5.26
C LEU A 155 1.36 27.04 6.38
N TYR A 156 1.96 25.85 6.32
CA TYR A 156 2.93 25.41 7.31
C TYR A 156 4.14 26.36 7.37
N LEU A 157 4.66 26.75 6.21
CA LEU A 157 5.72 27.75 6.12
C LEU A 157 5.33 29.07 6.78
N LYS A 158 4.10 29.54 6.57
CA LYS A 158 3.60 30.76 7.19
C LYS A 158 3.47 30.61 8.72
N LEU A 159 2.95 29.48 9.20
CA LEU A 159 2.81 29.20 10.63
C LEU A 159 4.16 29.16 11.36
N ILE A 160 5.18 28.56 10.77
CA ILE A 160 6.50 28.45 11.43
C ILE A 160 7.35 29.71 11.31
N THR A 161 7.01 30.64 10.41
CA THR A 161 7.76 31.89 10.19
C THR A 161 7.06 33.14 10.74
N VAL A 162 5.77 33.07 11.06
CA VAL A 162 5.02 34.15 11.71
C VAL A 162 5.07 33.93 13.21
N LEU A 163 5.86 34.72 13.94
CA LEU A 163 5.73 34.79 15.39
C LEU A 163 4.39 35.47 15.73
N PRO A 164 3.64 34.96 16.72
CA PRO A 164 2.44 35.64 17.18
C PRO A 164 2.83 37.04 17.70
N PRO A 165 1.98 38.06 17.45
CA PRO A 165 2.21 39.38 18.04
C PRO A 165 2.19 39.28 19.57
N PRO A 166 2.99 40.13 20.27
CA PRO A 166 3.08 40.14 21.72
C PRO A 166 1.76 40.54 22.40
#